data_AF-A0A843BJS2-F1
#
_entry.id   AF-A0A843BJS2-F1
#
_cell.length_a   1.000
_cell.length_b   1.000
_cell.length_c   1.000
_cell.angle_alpha   90.00
_cell.angle_beta   90.00
_cell.angle_gamma   90.00
#
_symmetry.space_group_name_H-M   'P 1'
#
loop_
_entity.id
_entity.type
_entity.pdbx_description
1 polymer ?
#
loop_
_entity_poly.entity_id
_entity_poly.type
_entity_poly.pdbx_seq_one_letter_code
_entity_poly.pdbx_strand_id
1 'polypeptide(L)'
;MRMTARITDSDFRYTDGRGNLMRSRTELSVARLLDFLHKDYEYGCGIPGQPALRASFRTADGYIHVLDGDEDVAAYAEMRRRLEGAPVIGVGHPRLASRLKEMDDIILYSDAPETGSIFLEDPSFSFDYAHILPLVEKCSILHGHTSSVMVEMVGRTRDNLLVDFAEAKRLVRRVIAEFDHKFFINERYVVSRDGGSYRIAFDGPRGHFDLQVPAHTTYLLRGEATVENLSTEIIRMLEPSLPDNVEGVGVYIYEGYNKGSHMISRVPR
;
A
#
# COMPACT_ATOMS: atom_id res chain seq x y z
N MET A 1 -21.45 -42.66 -7.32
CA MET A 1 -21.07 -41.89 -8.52
C MET A 1 -19.99 -40.89 -8.11
N ARG A 2 -18.72 -41.14 -8.42
CA ARG A 2 -17.59 -40.28 -8.01
C ARG A 2 -17.63 -38.99 -8.85
N MET A 3 -17.93 -37.84 -8.23
CA MET A 3 -17.65 -36.54 -8.83
C MET A 3 -16.14 -36.33 -8.75
N THR A 4 -15.45 -36.43 -9.88
CA THR A 4 -14.09 -35.92 -10.04
C THR A 4 -14.17 -34.40 -10.14
N ALA A 5 -13.72 -33.70 -9.10
CA ALA A 5 -13.55 -32.25 -9.15
C ALA A 5 -12.57 -31.89 -10.27
N ARG A 6 -12.95 -30.94 -11.14
CA ARG A 6 -12.07 -30.42 -12.19
C ARG A 6 -11.01 -29.54 -11.53
N ILE A 7 -9.76 -29.99 -11.55
CA ILE A 7 -8.60 -29.23 -11.06
C ILE A 7 -8.39 -28.02 -11.99
N THR A 8 -8.26 -26.84 -11.41
CA THR A 8 -8.06 -25.53 -12.07
C THR A 8 -6.62 -25.05 -11.86
N ASP A 9 -6.14 -24.09 -12.68
CA ASP A 9 -4.79 -23.50 -12.53
C ASP A 9 -4.58 -22.79 -11.17
N SER A 10 -5.65 -22.36 -10.50
CA SER A 10 -5.59 -21.84 -9.13
C SER A 10 -5.25 -22.91 -8.10
N ASP A 11 -5.58 -24.18 -8.35
CA ASP A 11 -5.34 -25.27 -7.41
C ASP A 11 -3.84 -25.58 -7.33
N PHE A 12 -3.10 -25.51 -8.45
CA PHE A 12 -1.65 -25.68 -8.47
C PHE A 12 -0.86 -24.64 -7.66
N ARG A 13 -1.49 -23.53 -7.20
CA ARG A 13 -0.81 -22.52 -6.38
C ARG A 13 -0.56 -22.95 -4.95
N TYR A 14 -1.29 -23.93 -4.44
CA TYR A 14 -1.25 -24.29 -3.03
C TYR A 14 -0.81 -25.74 -2.81
N THR A 15 0.26 -26.15 -3.48
CA THR A 15 0.92 -27.42 -3.20
C THR A 15 1.89 -27.29 -2.03
N ASP A 16 1.89 -28.26 -1.13
CA ASP A 16 3.00 -28.40 -0.19
C ASP A 16 4.19 -29.12 -0.86
N GLY A 17 5.36 -29.07 -0.23
CA GLY A 17 6.54 -29.80 -0.69
C GLY A 17 6.39 -31.32 -0.66
N ARG A 18 5.24 -31.84 -0.20
CA ARG A 18 4.90 -33.26 -0.05
C ARG A 18 3.88 -33.74 -1.10
N GLY A 19 3.46 -32.87 -2.02
CA GLY A 19 2.52 -33.18 -3.10
C GLY A 19 1.04 -33.12 -2.72
N ASN A 20 0.70 -32.62 -1.53
CA ASN A 20 -0.68 -32.35 -1.13
C ASN A 20 -1.17 -31.03 -1.73
N LEU A 21 -2.45 -31.00 -2.09
CA LEU A 21 -3.14 -29.85 -2.65
C LEU A 21 -4.00 -29.17 -1.59
N MET A 22 -3.56 -28.01 -1.09
CA MET A 22 -4.23 -27.26 -0.04
C MET A 22 -5.43 -26.47 -0.58
N ARG A 23 -6.50 -26.32 0.22
CA ARG A 23 -7.72 -25.60 -0.19
C ARG A 23 -7.56 -24.08 -0.10
N SER A 24 -6.69 -23.61 0.79
CA SER A 24 -6.49 -22.19 1.03
C SER A 24 -5.03 -21.82 1.31
N ARG A 25 -4.75 -20.51 1.23
CA ARG A 25 -3.44 -19.95 1.60
C ARG A 25 -3.12 -20.17 3.09
N THR A 26 -4.14 -20.19 3.94
CA THR A 26 -4.01 -20.47 5.37
C THR A 26 -3.52 -21.89 5.58
N GLU A 27 -4.13 -22.88 4.91
CA GLU A 27 -3.67 -24.27 4.94
C GLU A 27 -2.23 -24.43 4.44
N LEU A 28 -1.86 -23.78 3.33
CA LEU A 28 -0.47 -23.79 2.87
C LEU A 28 0.50 -23.19 3.91
N SER A 29 0.07 -22.15 4.62
CA SER A 29 0.90 -21.51 5.66
C SER A 29 1.11 -22.44 6.86
N VAL A 30 0.06 -23.14 7.29
CA VAL A 30 0.15 -24.17 8.35
C VAL A 30 1.06 -25.33 7.91
N ALA A 31 0.91 -25.82 6.68
CA ALA A 31 1.76 -26.88 6.13
C ALA A 31 3.26 -26.48 6.15
N ARG A 32 3.59 -25.28 5.68
CA ARG A 32 4.95 -24.73 5.71
C ARG A 32 5.49 -24.56 7.13
N LEU A 33 4.64 -24.16 8.07
CA LEU A 33 5.03 -24.05 9.48
C LEU A 33 5.37 -25.43 10.06
N LEU A 34 4.54 -26.45 9.79
CA LEU A 34 4.80 -27.81 10.24
C LEU A 34 6.09 -28.38 9.63
N ASP A 35 6.32 -28.13 8.34
CA ASP A 35 7.58 -28.48 7.66
C ASP A 35 8.78 -27.78 8.29
N PHE A 36 8.67 -26.47 8.58
CA PHE A 36 9.72 -25.68 9.24
C PHE A 36 10.05 -26.22 10.64
N LEU A 37 9.03 -26.66 11.38
CA LEU A 37 9.19 -27.24 12.72
C LEU A 37 9.61 -28.72 12.68
N HIS A 38 9.82 -29.29 11.50
CA HIS A 38 10.10 -30.72 11.30
C HIS A 38 9.04 -31.63 11.96
N LYS A 39 7.77 -31.23 11.89
CA LYS A 39 6.63 -31.98 12.39
C LYS A 39 5.94 -32.71 11.24
N ASP A 40 5.80 -34.02 11.38
CA ASP A 40 5.01 -34.80 10.43
C ASP A 40 3.51 -34.57 10.60
N TYR A 41 2.81 -34.56 9.47
CA TYR A 41 1.37 -34.37 9.44
C TYR A 41 0.69 -35.18 8.33
N GLU A 42 -0.58 -35.51 8.58
CA GLU A 42 -1.52 -36.03 7.60
C GLU A 42 -2.50 -34.92 7.22
N TYR A 43 -2.60 -34.60 5.93
CA TYR A 43 -3.51 -33.57 5.42
C TYR A 43 -4.90 -34.15 5.09
N GLY A 44 -5.96 -33.45 5.49
CA GLY A 44 -7.34 -33.82 5.21
C GLY A 44 -7.82 -35.08 5.95
N CYS A 45 -7.37 -35.26 7.20
CA CYS A 45 -7.65 -36.43 8.03
C CYS A 45 -9.15 -36.54 8.38
N GLY A 46 -9.75 -37.71 8.15
CA GLY A 46 -11.14 -37.98 8.50
C GLY A 46 -11.34 -38.19 10.01
N ILE A 47 -12.37 -37.57 10.58
CA ILE A 47 -12.77 -37.77 11.98
C ILE A 47 -14.00 -38.68 12.02
N PRO A 48 -13.93 -39.82 12.73
CA PRO A 48 -15.07 -40.73 12.88
C PRO A 48 -16.33 -40.06 13.47
N GLY A 49 -17.50 -40.46 13.00
CA GLY A 49 -18.81 -40.00 13.48
C GLY A 49 -19.74 -39.47 12.38
N GLN A 50 -20.95 -39.04 12.76
CA GLN A 50 -21.95 -38.47 11.85
C GLN A 50 -22.38 -37.07 12.30
N PRO A 51 -22.30 -36.02 11.45
CA PRO A 51 -21.85 -36.04 10.04
C PRO A 51 -20.35 -36.32 9.89
N ALA A 52 -19.92 -36.74 8.69
CA ALA A 52 -18.51 -36.94 8.38
C ALA A 52 -17.75 -35.61 8.46
N LEU A 53 -16.66 -35.57 9.22
CA LEU A 53 -15.83 -34.39 9.40
C LEU A 53 -14.40 -34.67 8.92
N ARG A 54 -13.70 -33.61 8.51
CA ARG A 54 -12.29 -33.69 8.12
C ARG A 54 -11.51 -32.55 8.77
N ALA A 55 -10.52 -32.89 9.60
CA ALA A 55 -9.54 -31.92 10.06
C ALA A 55 -8.60 -31.55 8.91
N SER A 56 -8.07 -30.32 8.93
CA SER A 56 -7.12 -29.88 7.90
C SER A 56 -5.81 -30.64 8.06
N PHE A 57 -5.30 -30.78 9.28
CA PHE A 57 -4.08 -31.50 9.58
C PHE A 57 -4.23 -32.38 10.82
N ARG A 58 -3.57 -33.53 10.81
CA ARG A 58 -3.32 -34.35 12.00
C ARG A 58 -1.83 -34.50 12.20
N THR A 59 -1.36 -34.22 13.42
CA THR A 59 0.03 -34.39 13.85
C THR A 59 0.10 -35.45 14.95
N ALA A 60 1.31 -35.77 15.42
CA ALA A 60 1.49 -36.61 16.60
C ALA A 60 0.89 -35.99 17.88
N ASP A 61 0.83 -34.67 17.95
CA ASP A 61 0.44 -33.91 19.14
C ASP A 61 -1.05 -33.52 19.15
N GLY A 62 -1.76 -33.70 18.03
CA GLY A 62 -3.17 -33.33 17.93
C GLY A 62 -3.60 -32.94 16.52
N TYR A 63 -4.75 -32.30 16.43
CA TYR A 63 -5.40 -31.89 15.18
C TYR A 63 -5.36 -30.38 15.01
N ILE A 64 -5.21 -29.94 13.76
CA ILE A 64 -5.31 -28.53 13.36
C ILE A 64 -6.41 -28.43 12.33
N HIS A 65 -7.34 -27.51 12.51
CA HIS A 65 -8.38 -27.25 11.53
C HIS A 65 -8.38 -25.78 11.13
N VAL A 66 -8.35 -25.54 9.81
CA VAL A 66 -8.37 -24.20 9.26
C VAL A 66 -9.81 -23.71 9.13
N LEU A 67 -10.07 -22.49 9.62
CA LEU A 67 -11.39 -21.85 9.63
C LEU A 67 -11.44 -20.75 8.57
N ASP A 68 -11.96 -21.09 7.39
CA ASP A 68 -12.07 -20.14 6.26
C ASP A 68 -13.53 -19.63 6.09
N GLY A 69 -14.53 -20.32 6.66
CA GLY A 69 -15.92 -19.88 6.68
C GLY A 69 -16.76 -20.40 7.85
N ASP A 70 -18.04 -20.02 7.88
CA ASP A 70 -18.99 -20.40 8.94
C ASP A 70 -19.19 -21.93 9.07
N GLU A 71 -19.07 -22.67 7.96
CA GLU A 71 -19.15 -24.14 7.96
C GLU A 71 -17.97 -24.79 8.70
N ASP A 72 -16.76 -24.24 8.56
CA ASP A 72 -15.55 -24.75 9.25
C ASP A 72 -15.63 -24.48 10.76
N VAL A 73 -16.24 -23.36 11.17
CA VAL A 73 -16.47 -23.03 12.58
C VAL A 73 -17.40 -24.06 13.23
N ALA A 74 -18.51 -24.41 12.56
CA ALA A 74 -19.43 -25.44 13.03
C ALA A 74 -18.77 -26.83 13.06
N ALA A 75 -17.99 -27.15 12.02
CA ALA A 75 -17.22 -28.39 11.94
C ALA A 75 -16.21 -28.50 13.10
N TYR A 76 -15.45 -27.44 13.37
CA TYR A 76 -14.49 -27.36 14.46
C TYR A 76 -15.12 -27.64 15.83
N ALA A 77 -16.24 -26.97 16.14
CA ALA A 77 -16.95 -27.14 17.41
C ALA A 77 -17.37 -28.61 17.61
N GLU A 78 -17.85 -29.25 16.54
CA GLU A 78 -18.20 -30.67 16.56
C GLU A 78 -16.97 -31.58 16.69
N MET A 79 -15.84 -31.24 16.06
CA MET A 79 -14.59 -32.00 16.20
C MET A 79 -14.12 -32.02 17.66
N ARG A 80 -14.17 -30.89 18.38
CA ARG A 80 -13.79 -30.83 19.80
C ARG A 80 -14.68 -31.73 20.67
N ARG A 81 -15.99 -31.76 20.39
CA ARG A 81 -16.93 -32.64 21.11
C ARG A 81 -16.66 -34.12 20.87
N ARG A 82 -16.20 -34.50 19.67
CA ARG A 82 -15.92 -35.92 19.35
C ARG A 82 -14.54 -36.37 19.77
N LEU A 83 -13.59 -35.44 19.81
CA LEU A 83 -12.19 -35.69 20.13
C LEU A 83 -11.88 -35.25 21.57
N GLU A 84 -12.79 -35.48 22.52
CA GLU A 84 -12.70 -35.05 23.93
C GLU A 84 -11.43 -35.46 24.71
N GLY A 85 -10.51 -36.23 24.09
CA GLY A 85 -9.19 -36.57 24.64
C GLY A 85 -7.99 -36.20 23.77
N ALA A 86 -8.18 -35.56 22.60
CA ALA A 86 -7.09 -35.16 21.71
C ALA A 86 -7.05 -33.62 21.58
N PRO A 87 -5.88 -32.98 21.62
CA PRO A 87 -5.76 -31.55 21.38
C PRO A 87 -6.26 -31.20 19.97
N VAL A 88 -7.13 -30.20 19.85
CA VAL A 88 -7.62 -29.67 18.57
C VAL A 88 -7.49 -28.15 18.59
N ILE A 89 -6.73 -27.58 17.67
CA ILE A 89 -6.55 -26.14 17.53
C ILE A 89 -7.20 -25.62 16.25
N GLY A 90 -7.87 -24.47 16.33
CA GLY A 90 -8.43 -23.76 15.19
C GLY A 90 -7.46 -22.71 14.66
N VAL A 91 -7.35 -22.56 13.35
CA VAL A 91 -6.51 -21.52 12.72
C VAL A 91 -7.33 -20.81 11.65
N GLY A 92 -7.63 -19.52 11.83
CA GLY A 92 -8.45 -18.80 10.85
C GLY A 92 -8.55 -17.30 11.10
N HIS A 93 -9.41 -16.63 10.33
CA HIS A 93 -9.51 -15.18 10.34
C HIS A 93 -10.22 -14.64 11.61
N PRO A 94 -9.77 -13.51 12.20
CA PRO A 94 -10.34 -12.94 13.44
C PRO A 94 -11.85 -12.64 13.41
N ARG A 95 -12.41 -12.37 12.22
CA ARG A 95 -13.86 -12.17 12.03
C ARG A 95 -14.67 -13.37 12.55
N LEU A 96 -14.11 -14.58 12.47
CA LEU A 96 -14.72 -15.82 12.94
C LEU A 96 -14.47 -16.05 14.45
N ALA A 97 -13.43 -15.44 15.04
CA ALA A 97 -13.07 -15.60 16.45
C ALA A 97 -14.11 -14.98 17.42
N SER A 98 -14.79 -13.91 17.03
CA SER A 98 -15.86 -13.29 17.83
C SER A 98 -17.05 -14.24 18.15
N ARG A 99 -17.18 -15.33 17.38
CA ARG A 99 -18.21 -16.37 17.55
C ARG A 99 -17.75 -17.55 18.42
N LEU A 100 -16.48 -17.56 18.83
CA LEU A 100 -15.81 -18.65 19.53
C LEU A 100 -15.28 -18.14 20.88
N LYS A 101 -16.19 -17.94 21.84
CA LYS A 101 -15.90 -17.19 23.10
C LYS A 101 -15.01 -17.89 24.15
N GLU A 102 -14.52 -19.12 23.93
CA GLU A 102 -13.83 -19.91 24.97
C GLU A 102 -12.77 -20.89 24.41
N MET A 103 -11.70 -20.40 23.76
CA MET A 103 -10.73 -21.29 23.09
C MET A 103 -9.26 -20.92 23.35
N ASP A 104 -8.44 -21.93 23.66
CA ASP A 104 -6.96 -21.90 23.63
C ASP A 104 -6.49 -22.01 22.16
N ASP A 105 -6.74 -20.96 21.39
CA ASP A 105 -6.42 -20.92 19.96
C ASP A 105 -5.05 -20.30 19.71
N ILE A 106 -4.33 -20.87 18.73
CA ILE A 106 -3.34 -20.10 17.97
C ILE A 106 -4.14 -19.22 17.02
N ILE A 107 -4.64 -18.12 17.57
CA ILE A 107 -5.04 -16.97 16.77
C ILE A 107 -3.73 -16.48 16.15
N LEU A 108 -3.56 -16.72 14.85
CA LEU A 108 -2.59 -15.95 14.08
C LEU A 108 -3.09 -14.51 14.09
N TYR A 109 -2.70 -13.79 15.13
CA TYR A 109 -2.65 -12.35 15.13
C TYR A 109 -1.74 -11.97 13.97
N SER A 110 -2.37 -11.56 12.88
CA SER A 110 -1.89 -10.34 12.26
C SER A 110 -2.37 -9.19 13.16
N ASP A 111 -1.61 -8.90 14.22
CA ASP A 111 -1.63 -7.57 14.85
C ASP A 111 -1.09 -6.51 13.90
N ALA A 112 -0.72 -6.86 12.66
CA ALA A 112 -0.63 -5.89 11.61
C ALA A 112 -2.06 -5.41 11.32
N PRO A 113 -2.43 -4.18 11.72
CA PRO A 113 -3.70 -3.61 11.30
C PRO A 113 -3.82 -3.71 9.78
N GLU A 114 -5.05 -3.95 9.32
CA GLU A 114 -5.33 -4.15 7.90
C GLU A 114 -4.69 -3.00 7.13
N THR A 115 -3.69 -3.33 6.30
CA THR A 115 -3.05 -2.36 5.44
C THR A 115 -4.08 -1.96 4.39
N GLY A 116 -4.54 -0.72 4.48
CA GLY A 116 -5.44 -0.12 3.50
C GLY A 116 -4.68 0.87 2.65
N SER A 117 -5.21 1.14 1.46
CA SER A 117 -4.84 2.31 0.67
C SER A 117 -6.08 3.12 0.32
N ILE A 118 -5.90 4.44 0.26
CA ILE A 118 -6.88 5.36 -0.30
C ILE A 118 -6.23 6.14 -1.43
N PHE A 119 -7.01 6.43 -2.46
CA PHE A 119 -6.61 7.27 -3.58
C PHE A 119 -7.48 8.52 -3.59
N LEU A 120 -6.84 9.66 -3.78
CA LEU A 120 -7.48 10.97 -3.78
C LEU A 120 -7.21 11.63 -5.12
N GLU A 121 -8.28 11.80 -5.87
CA GLU A 121 -8.33 12.64 -7.06
C GLU A 121 -9.43 13.69 -6.82
N ASP A 122 -9.08 14.96 -7.00
CA ASP A 122 -9.99 16.08 -6.79
C ASP A 122 -9.60 17.20 -7.76
N PRO A 123 -10.56 17.89 -8.41
CA PRO A 123 -10.23 18.99 -9.33
C PRO A 123 -9.37 20.09 -8.69
N SER A 124 -9.50 20.30 -7.37
CA SER A 124 -8.70 21.27 -6.63
C SER A 124 -7.24 20.85 -6.41
N PHE A 125 -6.85 19.63 -6.79
CA PHE A 125 -5.47 19.18 -6.79
C PHE A 125 -4.79 19.52 -8.12
N SER A 126 -5.07 20.71 -8.63
CA SER A 126 -4.46 21.23 -9.85
C SER A 126 -3.74 22.52 -9.53
N PHE A 127 -2.64 22.78 -10.22
CA PHE A 127 -1.88 24.01 -10.07
C PHE A 127 -1.28 24.45 -11.40
N ASP A 128 -1.23 25.77 -11.59
CA ASP A 128 -0.64 26.41 -12.75
C ASP A 128 0.76 26.92 -12.42
N TYR A 129 1.73 26.66 -13.29
CA TYR A 129 3.11 27.12 -13.07
C TYR A 129 3.83 27.39 -14.37
N ALA A 130 4.92 28.14 -14.25
CA ALA A 130 5.90 28.31 -15.31
C ALA A 130 7.24 27.67 -14.89
N HIS A 131 8.02 27.18 -15.85
CA HIS A 131 9.37 26.66 -15.58
C HIS A 131 10.31 26.78 -16.77
N ILE A 132 11.59 26.52 -16.53
CA ILE A 132 12.62 26.31 -17.56
C ILE A 132 13.38 25.04 -17.21
N LEU A 133 13.60 24.17 -18.20
CA LEU A 133 14.42 22.96 -18.08
C LEU A 133 15.64 23.07 -18.99
N PRO A 134 16.79 23.56 -18.49
CA PRO A 134 17.94 23.89 -19.34
C PRO A 134 18.58 22.68 -20.03
N LEU A 135 18.33 21.46 -19.53
CA LEU A 135 18.91 20.23 -20.06
C LEU A 135 18.06 19.54 -21.14
N VAL A 136 16.88 20.09 -21.48
CA VAL A 136 15.92 19.44 -22.40
C VAL A 136 15.57 20.38 -23.54
N GLU A 137 15.93 20.04 -24.79
CA GLU A 137 15.80 20.94 -25.94
C GLU A 137 14.41 21.60 -26.09
N LYS A 138 13.32 20.82 -26.03
CA LYS A 138 11.96 21.37 -26.19
C LYS A 138 11.47 22.18 -24.98
N CYS A 139 11.97 21.88 -23.79
CA CYS A 139 11.58 22.52 -22.53
C CYS A 139 12.61 23.58 -22.05
N SER A 140 13.60 23.88 -22.90
CA SER A 140 14.71 24.80 -22.60
C SER A 140 14.35 26.28 -22.68
N ILE A 141 13.10 26.61 -23.01
CA ILE A 141 12.56 27.97 -23.06
C ILE A 141 11.51 28.11 -21.96
N LEU A 142 11.35 29.31 -21.40
CA LEU A 142 10.28 29.61 -20.46
C LEU A 142 8.91 29.29 -21.07
N HIS A 143 8.17 28.43 -20.37
CA HIS A 143 6.79 28.06 -20.69
C HIS A 143 6.09 27.65 -19.39
N GLY A 144 4.84 27.21 -19.49
CA GLY A 144 4.09 26.76 -18.33
C GLY A 144 3.11 25.64 -18.65
N HIS A 145 2.56 25.07 -17.58
CA HIS A 145 1.62 23.97 -17.61
C HIS A 145 0.53 24.18 -16.56
N THR A 146 -0.62 23.57 -16.81
CA THR A 146 -1.60 23.22 -15.79
C THR A 146 -1.37 21.77 -15.43
N SER A 147 -0.93 21.51 -14.19
CA SER A 147 -0.72 20.16 -13.69
C SER A 147 -1.88 19.70 -12.82
N SER A 148 -2.24 18.42 -12.92
CA SER A 148 -3.14 17.75 -11.98
C SER A 148 -2.38 16.73 -11.14
N VAL A 149 -2.82 16.55 -9.89
CA VAL A 149 -2.19 15.69 -8.91
C VAL A 149 -3.19 14.68 -8.35
N MET A 150 -2.79 13.41 -8.32
CA MET A 150 -3.45 12.36 -7.56
C MET A 150 -2.54 11.91 -6.43
N VAL A 151 -3.12 11.69 -5.24
CA VAL A 151 -2.37 11.25 -4.05
C VAL A 151 -2.90 9.91 -3.59
N GLU A 152 -1.99 8.95 -3.43
CA GLU A 152 -2.24 7.68 -2.75
C GLU A 152 -1.67 7.75 -1.34
N MET A 153 -2.42 7.26 -0.36
CA MET A 153 -1.93 7.06 1.00
C MET A 153 -2.10 5.59 1.37
N VAL A 154 -1.05 4.99 1.90
CA VAL A 154 -1.02 3.58 2.31
C VAL A 154 -0.65 3.51 3.78
N GLY A 155 -1.34 2.66 4.54
CA GLY A 155 -0.96 2.43 5.91
C GLY A 155 -1.96 1.57 6.66
N ARG A 156 -1.89 1.69 7.97
CA ARG A 156 -2.66 0.91 8.92
C ARG A 156 -4.05 1.51 9.12
N THR A 157 -5.09 0.75 8.84
CA THR A 157 -6.45 1.19 9.13
C THR A 157 -6.75 1.10 10.63
N ARG A 158 -7.56 2.03 11.13
CA ARG A 158 -8.17 2.03 12.46
C ARG A 158 -9.67 2.18 12.26
N ASP A 159 -10.47 1.31 12.88
CA ASP A 159 -11.94 1.32 12.71
C ASP A 159 -12.40 1.27 11.24
N ASN A 160 -11.69 0.48 10.41
CA ASN A 160 -11.88 0.35 8.96
C ASN A 160 -11.60 1.62 8.13
N LEU A 161 -10.95 2.63 8.71
CA LEU A 161 -10.58 3.87 8.03
C LEU A 161 -9.06 4.07 8.09
N LEU A 162 -8.46 4.50 6.98
CA LEU A 162 -7.06 4.92 6.96
C LEU A 162 -6.95 6.38 7.41
N VAL A 163 -7.59 7.30 6.70
CA VAL A 163 -7.72 8.72 7.03
C VAL A 163 -9.09 9.17 6.57
N ASP A 164 -9.71 10.12 7.26
CA ASP A 164 -10.94 10.77 6.75
C ASP A 164 -10.66 11.48 5.43
N PHE A 165 -11.53 11.30 4.43
CA PHE A 165 -11.34 11.87 3.11
C PHE A 165 -11.30 13.41 3.12
N ALA A 166 -12.08 14.08 3.97
CA ALA A 166 -12.09 15.53 4.04
C ALA A 166 -10.80 16.06 4.68
N GLU A 167 -10.31 15.40 5.72
CA GLU A 167 -9.01 15.71 6.32
C GLU A 167 -7.87 15.52 5.32
N ALA A 168 -7.81 14.38 4.64
CA ALA A 168 -6.77 14.10 3.67
C ALA A 168 -6.80 15.11 2.50
N LYS A 169 -7.99 15.43 1.97
CA LYS A 169 -8.15 16.47 0.95
C LYS A 169 -7.68 17.84 1.42
N ARG A 170 -7.92 18.20 2.68
CA ARG A 170 -7.46 19.48 3.26
C ARG A 170 -5.94 19.55 3.36
N LEU A 171 -5.28 18.45 3.73
CA LEU A 171 -3.81 18.36 3.77
C LEU A 171 -3.22 18.53 2.36
N VAL A 172 -3.74 17.77 1.39
CA VAL A 172 -3.29 17.83 -0.01
C VAL A 172 -3.49 19.23 -0.59
N ARG A 173 -4.68 19.83 -0.46
CA ARG A 173 -4.96 21.19 -0.95
C ARG A 173 -3.98 22.23 -0.40
N ARG A 174 -3.62 22.14 0.88
CA ARG A 174 -2.69 23.07 1.49
C ARG A 174 -1.31 22.99 0.82
N VAL A 175 -0.83 21.78 0.56
CA VAL A 175 0.45 21.58 -0.12
C VAL A 175 0.37 22.09 -1.55
N ILE A 176 -0.67 21.70 -2.32
CA ILE A 176 -0.83 22.13 -3.71
C ILE A 176 -0.89 23.67 -3.84
N ALA A 177 -1.52 24.37 -2.89
CA ALA A 177 -1.59 25.83 -2.89
C ALA A 177 -0.21 26.53 -2.85
N GLU A 178 0.82 25.88 -2.32
CA GLU A 178 2.19 26.44 -2.30
C GLU A 178 2.86 26.40 -3.67
N PHE A 179 2.39 25.52 -4.57
CA PHE A 179 2.89 25.32 -5.92
C PHE A 179 2.14 26.15 -6.96
N ASP A 180 0.92 26.58 -6.63
CA ASP A 180 0.06 27.28 -7.57
C ASP A 180 0.52 28.72 -7.88
N HIS A 181 0.42 29.07 -9.15
CA HIS A 181 0.85 30.35 -9.73
C HIS A 181 2.32 30.70 -9.44
N LYS A 182 3.22 29.70 -9.48
CA LYS A 182 4.65 29.88 -9.24
C LYS A 182 5.50 29.72 -10.50
N PHE A 183 6.67 30.33 -10.45
CA PHE A 183 7.77 30.06 -11.36
C PHE A 183 8.76 29.09 -10.70
N PHE A 184 8.94 27.91 -11.30
CA PHE A 184 9.81 26.86 -10.79
C PHE A 184 11.17 26.87 -11.47
N ILE A 185 12.20 26.82 -10.65
CA ILE A 185 13.58 26.83 -11.13
C ILE A 185 14.50 26.19 -10.10
N ASN A 186 15.56 25.54 -10.57
CA ASN A 186 16.59 25.01 -9.68
C ASN A 186 17.32 26.16 -8.98
N GLU A 187 17.47 26.07 -7.67
CA GLU A 187 18.14 27.07 -6.83
C GLU A 187 19.59 27.34 -7.24
N ARG A 188 20.26 26.36 -7.89
CA ARG A 188 21.63 26.51 -8.38
C ARG A 188 21.81 27.63 -9.40
N TYR A 189 20.72 28.07 -10.04
CA TYR A 189 20.74 29.12 -11.04
C TYR A 189 20.57 30.53 -10.46
N VAL A 190 20.35 30.65 -9.16
CA VAL A 190 20.23 31.94 -8.48
C VAL A 190 21.61 32.56 -8.31
N VAL A 191 21.80 33.75 -8.88
CA VAL A 191 23.05 34.53 -8.81
C VAL A 191 23.02 35.52 -7.64
N SER A 192 21.88 36.17 -7.39
CA SER A 192 21.71 37.09 -6.26
C SER A 192 20.27 37.07 -5.71
N ARG A 193 20.13 37.51 -4.46
CA ARG A 193 18.85 37.66 -3.75
C ARG A 193 18.76 39.09 -3.22
N ASP A 194 17.90 39.90 -3.84
CA ASP A 194 17.86 41.34 -3.63
C ASP A 194 16.45 41.79 -3.24
N GLY A 195 16.25 42.20 -1.99
CA GLY A 195 15.10 43.00 -1.52
C GLY A 195 13.70 42.51 -1.89
N GLY A 196 13.52 41.21 -2.16
CA GLY A 196 12.24 40.64 -2.63
C GLY A 196 12.26 40.10 -4.07
N SER A 197 13.42 40.04 -4.71
CA SER A 197 13.63 39.44 -6.03
C SER A 197 14.82 38.47 -6.05
N TYR A 198 14.79 37.54 -6.99
CA TYR A 198 15.92 36.69 -7.33
C TYR A 198 16.43 37.06 -8.72
N ARG A 199 17.75 37.16 -8.86
CA ARG A 199 18.38 37.15 -10.19
C ARG A 199 18.79 35.72 -10.52
N ILE A 200 18.34 35.23 -11.67
CA ILE A 200 18.59 33.88 -12.16
C ILE A 200 19.35 34.01 -13.47
N ALA A 201 20.51 33.37 -13.57
CA ALA A 201 21.27 33.35 -14.81
C ALA A 201 21.95 32.00 -15.08
N PHE A 202 21.89 31.55 -16.32
CA PHE A 202 22.50 30.30 -16.79
C PHE A 202 22.55 30.24 -18.31
N ASP A 203 23.44 29.40 -18.84
CA ASP A 203 23.46 29.08 -20.26
C ASP A 203 22.57 27.86 -20.54
N GLY A 204 21.72 27.98 -21.56
CA GLY A 204 20.87 26.90 -22.06
C GLY A 204 21.08 26.65 -23.57
N PRO A 205 20.47 25.60 -24.12
CA PRO A 205 20.53 25.26 -25.54
C PRO A 205 20.08 26.38 -26.49
N ARG A 206 19.30 27.34 -25.97
CA ARG A 206 18.74 28.49 -26.71
C ARG A 206 19.44 29.81 -26.40
N GLY A 207 20.58 29.77 -25.73
CA GLY A 207 21.39 30.93 -25.38
C GLY A 207 21.41 31.21 -23.88
N HIS A 208 21.94 32.39 -23.54
CA HIS A 208 22.06 32.86 -22.17
C HIS A 208 20.73 33.37 -21.64
N PHE A 209 20.32 32.89 -20.47
CA PHE A 209 19.18 33.40 -19.72
C PHE A 209 19.70 34.29 -18.59
N ASP A 210 19.13 35.49 -18.44
CA ASP A 210 19.35 36.39 -17.32
C ASP A 210 17.99 37.04 -16.98
N LEU A 211 17.41 36.64 -15.85
CA LEU A 211 16.06 36.96 -15.44
C LEU A 211 16.08 37.55 -14.03
N GLN A 212 15.29 38.61 -13.80
CA GLN A 212 14.97 39.08 -12.46
C GLN A 212 13.50 38.77 -12.17
N VAL A 213 13.26 37.94 -11.16
CA VAL A 213 11.93 37.42 -10.81
C VAL A 213 11.56 37.77 -9.37
N PRO A 214 10.28 38.03 -9.05
CA PRO A 214 9.86 38.26 -7.67
C PRO A 214 10.03 37.00 -6.81
N ALA A 215 10.58 37.15 -5.61
CA ALA A 215 10.84 36.03 -4.71
C ALA A 215 9.54 35.32 -4.27
N HIS A 216 8.45 36.05 -4.09
CA HIS A 216 7.17 35.51 -3.59
C HIS A 216 6.41 34.63 -4.61
N THR A 217 6.68 34.80 -5.90
CA THR A 217 6.14 33.96 -6.98
C THR A 217 7.16 32.97 -7.52
N THR A 218 8.38 32.92 -7.00
CA THR A 218 9.42 31.99 -7.45
C THR A 218 9.62 30.88 -6.43
N TYR A 219 9.38 29.64 -6.84
CA TYR A 219 9.69 28.46 -6.03
C TYR A 219 11.06 27.91 -6.44
N LEU A 220 12.00 27.93 -5.50
CA LEU A 220 13.34 27.42 -5.69
C LEU A 220 13.38 25.92 -5.36
N LEU A 221 13.64 25.10 -6.37
CA LEU A 221 13.75 23.64 -6.25
C LEU A 221 15.20 23.23 -6.00
N ARG A 222 15.40 22.13 -5.26
CA ARG A 222 16.73 21.51 -5.11
C ARG A 222 17.21 20.83 -6.39
N GLY A 223 16.26 20.33 -7.19
CA GLY A 223 16.48 19.68 -8.48
C GLY A 223 15.96 20.51 -9.64
N GLU A 224 16.08 19.96 -10.86
CA GLU A 224 15.42 20.53 -12.03
C GLU A 224 13.89 20.50 -11.88
N ALA A 225 13.19 21.43 -12.53
CA ALA A 225 11.73 21.57 -12.46
C ALA A 225 10.98 20.50 -13.28
N THR A 226 11.31 19.22 -13.09
CA THR A 226 10.66 18.08 -13.74
C THR A 226 9.52 17.54 -12.85
N VAL A 227 8.55 16.84 -13.45
CA VAL A 227 7.44 16.23 -12.73
C VAL A 227 7.88 15.25 -11.63
N GLU A 228 8.99 14.53 -11.81
CA GLU A 228 9.56 13.62 -10.81
C GLU A 228 10.01 14.39 -9.55
N ASN A 229 10.71 15.51 -9.75
CA ASN A 229 11.19 16.34 -8.66
C ASN A 229 10.03 17.09 -7.99
N LEU A 230 9.05 17.56 -8.75
CA LEU A 230 7.83 18.15 -8.19
C LEU A 230 7.06 17.13 -7.33
N SER A 231 6.95 15.88 -7.78
CA SER A 231 6.31 14.81 -7.00
C SER A 231 7.04 14.58 -5.68
N THR A 232 8.37 14.59 -5.71
CA THR A 232 9.22 14.45 -4.52
C THR A 232 9.04 15.62 -3.54
N GLU A 233 8.94 16.85 -4.04
CA GLU A 233 8.74 18.03 -3.20
C GLU A 233 7.34 18.05 -2.56
N ILE A 234 6.30 17.64 -3.29
CA ILE A 234 4.95 17.47 -2.72
C ILE A 234 4.96 16.42 -1.61
N ILE A 235 5.60 15.26 -1.83
CA ILE A 235 5.76 14.22 -0.80
C ILE A 235 6.44 14.80 0.44
N ARG A 236 7.56 15.51 0.27
CA ARG A 236 8.32 16.12 1.36
C ARG A 236 7.48 17.11 2.18
N MET A 237 6.56 17.83 1.53
CA MET A 237 5.67 18.78 2.22
C MET A 237 4.46 18.10 2.87
N LEU A 238 4.00 16.97 2.32
CA LEU A 238 2.91 16.17 2.91
C LEU A 238 3.37 15.41 4.14
N GLU A 239 4.52 14.73 4.07
CA GLU A 239 5.03 13.78 5.08
C GLU A 239 4.89 14.28 6.53
N PRO A 240 5.30 15.51 6.90
CA PRO A 240 5.25 15.97 8.29
C PRO A 240 3.82 16.18 8.83
N SER A 241 2.83 16.27 7.94
CA SER A 241 1.42 16.50 8.31
C SER A 241 0.56 15.24 8.20
N LEU A 242 1.13 14.11 7.78
CA LEU A 242 0.40 12.85 7.65
C LEU A 242 0.16 12.21 9.03
N PRO A 243 -1.00 11.56 9.24
CA PRO A 243 -1.27 10.83 10.48
C PRO A 243 -0.29 9.66 10.73
N ASP A 244 -0.06 9.35 12.00
CA ASP A 244 0.85 8.28 12.47
C ASP A 244 0.45 6.86 12.06
N ASN A 245 -0.66 6.67 11.37
CA ASN A 245 -1.06 5.37 10.83
C ASN A 245 -0.83 5.27 9.31
N VAL A 246 -0.47 6.37 8.65
CA VAL A 246 0.03 6.38 7.27
C VAL A 246 1.51 5.98 7.26
N GLU A 247 1.87 5.09 6.35
CA GLU A 247 3.22 4.50 6.25
C GLU A 247 3.85 4.71 4.88
N GLY A 248 3.04 4.99 3.87
CA GLY A 248 3.47 5.34 2.52
C GLY A 248 2.58 6.41 1.91
N VAL A 249 3.20 7.25 1.07
CA VAL A 249 2.50 8.24 0.26
C VAL A 249 2.99 8.13 -1.18
N GLY A 250 2.04 8.02 -2.11
CA GLY A 250 2.26 8.07 -3.54
C GLY A 250 1.75 9.41 -4.09
N VAL A 251 2.53 10.06 -4.94
CA VAL A 251 2.12 11.28 -5.65
C VAL A 251 2.28 11.05 -7.13
N TYR A 252 1.22 11.34 -7.87
CA TYR A 252 1.12 11.23 -9.32
C TYR A 252 0.86 12.63 -9.88
N ILE A 253 1.73 13.12 -10.76
CA ILE A 253 1.58 14.44 -11.39
C ILE A 253 1.44 14.26 -12.89
N TYR A 254 0.50 14.98 -13.50
CA TYR A 254 0.29 15.00 -14.95
C TYR A 254 0.53 16.40 -15.52
N GLU A 255 1.51 16.53 -16.42
CA GLU A 255 1.79 17.73 -17.22
C GLU A 255 0.97 17.67 -18.53
N GLY A 256 -0.24 18.23 -18.53
CA GLY A 256 -1.14 18.24 -19.68
C GLY A 256 -1.72 16.86 -20.05
N TYR A 257 -2.26 16.73 -21.26
CA TYR A 257 -2.85 15.47 -21.73
C TYR A 257 -1.77 14.44 -22.07
N ASN A 258 -1.77 13.29 -21.38
CA ASN A 258 -0.97 12.07 -21.63
C ASN A 258 0.50 12.04 -21.18
N LYS A 259 0.97 12.96 -20.34
CA LYS A 259 2.31 12.88 -19.74
C LYS A 259 2.22 13.03 -18.23
N GLY A 260 2.69 12.05 -17.48
CA GLY A 260 2.72 12.12 -16.04
C GLY A 260 3.81 11.26 -15.45
N SER A 261 4.13 11.52 -14.19
CA SER A 261 5.07 10.75 -13.40
C SER A 261 4.43 10.34 -12.08
N HIS A 262 4.97 9.29 -11.47
CA HIS A 262 4.57 8.85 -10.15
C HIS A 262 5.80 8.59 -9.29
N MET A 263 5.70 8.97 -8.03
CA MET A 263 6.71 8.70 -7.00
C MET A 263 6.01 8.14 -5.78
N ILE A 264 6.58 7.09 -5.20
CA ILE A 264 6.08 6.47 -3.97
C ILE A 264 7.20 6.54 -2.93
N SER A 265 6.91 7.15 -1.79
CA SER A 265 7.84 7.25 -0.66
C SER A 265 7.30 6.47 0.53
N ARG A 266 8.21 5.79 1.24
CA ARG A 266 7.95 5.32 2.59
C ARG A 266 8.10 6.50 3.53
N VAL A 267 7.09 6.76 4.34
CA VAL A 267 7.14 7.86 5.32
C VAL A 267 8.20 7.50 6.37
N PRO A 268 9.33 8.23 6.45
CA PRO A 268 10.36 7.98 7.45
C PRO A 268 9.82 8.36 8.84
N ARG A 269 10.05 7.49 9.84
CA ARG A 269 9.76 7.78 11.25
C ARG A 269 11.05 7.74 12.05
#